data_AF-A0A2K9NDV9-F1
#
_entry.id   AF-A0A2K9NDV9-F1
#
_cell.length_a   1.000
_cell.length_b   1.000
_cell.length_c   1.000
_cell.angle_alpha   90.00
_cell.angle_beta   90.00
_cell.angle_gamma   90.00
#
_symmetry.space_group_name_H-M   'P 1'
#
loop_
_entity.id
_entity.type
_entity.pdbx_description
1 polymer ?
#
loop_
_entity_poly.entity_id
_entity_poly.type
_entity_poly.pdbx_seq_one_letter_code
_entity_poly.pdbx_strand_id
1 'polypeptide(L)'
;MKNQSNTGITEIGGVPHMRNSKGHWVRRDTVPARTQLQDEVVRKIVDYAKDLNAEIVRYKARTLADIGALDALLAQEYGVERPEGVRGNRTLTTYDGDLMVSVKIADQFHFGPELQQAKALLDEMVRERADNADELLIALVNQAFDVGKEGKVNPSSLMALRSLEISDPRWAKVCQAIDDSRKTIGSKQYVTVHERRDFADRHKLIPLDLAAVEIGPEAFERRSLRRSVEVAREEVAEAVRHLLAGDMIVGMELLDTALQALGVDGVKPSDMQAWRDLYEPATAA
;
A
#
# COMPACT_ATOMS: atom_id res chain seq x y z
N MET A 1 -18.34 5.53 -13.00
CA MET A 1 -18.30 6.88 -12.38
C MET A 1 -17.12 7.63 -12.96
N LYS A 2 -17.33 8.81 -13.55
CA LYS A 2 -16.25 9.67 -14.05
C LYS A 2 -15.43 10.14 -12.84
N ASN A 3 -14.11 9.99 -12.88
CA ASN A 3 -13.21 10.73 -11.97
C ASN A 3 -13.49 12.22 -12.23
N GLN A 4 -14.32 12.84 -11.38
CA GLN A 4 -14.39 14.29 -11.34
C GLN A 4 -13.03 14.73 -10.81
N SER A 5 -12.19 15.24 -11.71
CA SER A 5 -10.91 15.85 -11.38
C SER A 5 -11.16 16.85 -10.25
N ASN A 6 -10.63 16.58 -9.05
CA ASN A 6 -10.80 17.46 -7.91
C ASN A 6 -9.89 18.68 -8.10
N THR A 7 -10.29 19.59 -8.99
CA THR A 7 -9.51 20.76 -9.42
C THR A 7 -9.27 21.77 -8.31
N GLY A 8 -9.92 21.63 -7.14
CA GLY A 8 -9.79 22.59 -6.04
C GLY A 8 -10.43 23.95 -6.29
N ILE A 9 -11.16 24.06 -7.40
CA ILE A 9 -11.79 25.29 -7.85
C ILE A 9 -13.29 25.14 -7.66
N THR A 10 -13.89 26.19 -7.12
CA THR A 10 -15.34 26.29 -6.93
C THR A 10 -15.81 27.60 -7.50
N GLU A 11 -16.88 27.56 -8.29
CA GLU A 11 -17.52 28.79 -8.77
C GLU A 11 -18.40 29.38 -7.67
N ILE A 12 -18.15 30.65 -7.35
CA ILE A 12 -18.96 31.43 -6.41
C ILE A 12 -19.41 32.68 -7.15
N GLY A 13 -20.69 32.76 -7.47
CA GLY A 13 -21.25 33.86 -8.26
C GLY A 13 -20.65 33.99 -9.67
N GLY A 14 -20.31 32.87 -10.31
CA GLY A 14 -19.71 32.84 -11.65
C GLY A 14 -18.22 33.18 -11.71
N VAL A 15 -17.57 33.37 -10.56
CA VAL A 15 -16.13 33.63 -10.47
C VAL A 15 -15.42 32.40 -9.87
N PRO A 16 -14.35 31.89 -10.50
CA PRO A 16 -13.60 30.76 -9.97
C PRO A 16 -12.83 31.17 -8.72
N HIS A 17 -13.02 30.41 -7.64
CA HIS A 17 -12.33 30.59 -6.37
C HIS A 17 -11.59 29.31 -5.97
N MET A 18 -10.52 29.46 -5.20
CA MET A 18 -9.79 28.38 -4.54
C MET A 18 -9.87 28.56 -3.03
N ARG A 19 -9.96 27.46 -2.28
CA ARG A 19 -9.97 27.49 -0.82
C ARG A 19 -8.53 27.44 -0.29
N ASN A 20 -8.14 28.40 0.53
CA ASN A 20 -6.82 28.38 1.17
C ASN A 20 -6.80 27.48 2.43
N SER A 21 -5.61 27.27 3.03
CA SER A 21 -5.41 26.42 4.20
C SER A 21 -6.11 26.91 5.48
N LYS A 22 -6.47 28.20 5.55
CA LYS A 22 -7.28 28.77 6.64
C LYS A 22 -8.79 28.62 6.40
N GLY A 23 -9.17 28.04 5.26
CA GLY A 23 -10.55 27.76 4.89
C GLY A 23 -11.26 28.91 4.17
N HIS A 24 -10.58 30.01 3.85
CA HIS A 24 -11.16 31.14 3.14
C HIS A 24 -11.18 30.93 1.62
N TRP A 25 -12.21 31.46 0.95
CA TRP A 25 -12.31 31.49 -0.51
C TRP A 25 -11.54 32.68 -1.07
N VAL A 26 -10.59 32.40 -1.95
CA VAL A 26 -9.75 33.40 -2.63
C VAL A 26 -10.03 33.26 -4.12
N ARG A 27 -10.25 34.38 -4.81
CA ARG A 27 -10.44 34.35 -6.26
C ARG A 27 -9.22 33.74 -6.94
N ARG A 28 -9.43 32.87 -7.93
CA ARG A 28 -8.34 32.16 -8.60
C ARG A 28 -7.33 33.13 -9.22
N ASP A 29 -7.80 34.21 -9.83
CA ASP A 29 -6.96 35.22 -10.49
C ASP A 29 -6.03 35.98 -9.53
N THR A 30 -6.36 36.05 -8.23
CA THR A 30 -5.49 36.65 -7.22
C THR A 30 -4.49 35.66 -6.62
N VAL A 31 -4.65 34.37 -6.87
CA VAL A 31 -3.69 33.33 -6.46
C VAL A 31 -2.50 33.33 -7.43
N PRO A 32 -1.24 33.39 -6.96
CA PRO A 32 -0.08 33.33 -7.84
C PRO A 32 -0.07 32.09 -8.73
N ALA A 33 0.30 32.25 -10.00
CA ALA A 33 0.33 31.15 -10.98
C ALA A 33 1.15 29.93 -10.51
N ARG A 34 2.31 30.17 -9.86
CA ARG A 34 3.14 29.10 -9.28
C ARG A 34 2.39 28.25 -8.24
N THR A 35 1.53 28.89 -7.44
CA THR A 35 0.75 28.23 -6.39
C THR A 35 -0.39 27.44 -7.00
N GLN A 36 -1.03 27.96 -8.05
CA GLN A 36 -2.04 27.23 -8.81
C GLN A 36 -1.45 25.98 -9.47
N LEU A 37 -0.29 26.10 -10.11
CA LEU A 37 0.40 24.97 -10.74
C LEU A 37 0.81 23.92 -9.71
N GLN A 38 1.32 24.33 -8.55
CA GLN A 38 1.66 23.40 -7.47
C GLN A 38 0.42 22.67 -6.95
N ASP A 39 -0.69 23.36 -6.75
CA ASP A 39 -1.97 22.76 -6.32
C ASP A 39 -2.47 21.73 -7.36
N GLU A 40 -2.41 22.07 -8.66
CA GLU A 40 -2.78 21.16 -9.75
C GLU A 40 -1.91 19.89 -9.76
N VAL A 41 -0.60 20.03 -9.68
CA VAL A 41 0.34 18.90 -9.66
C VAL A 41 0.08 17.99 -8.45
N VAL A 42 -0.09 18.57 -7.26
CA VAL A 42 -0.36 17.79 -6.04
C VAL A 42 -1.69 17.04 -6.15
N ARG A 43 -2.76 17.69 -6.65
CA ARG A 43 -4.07 17.05 -6.84
C ARG A 43 -3.98 15.88 -7.80
N LYS A 44 -3.30 16.07 -8.93
CA LYS A 44 -3.06 15.02 -9.92
C LYS A 44 -2.34 13.83 -9.29
N ILE A 45 -1.26 14.06 -8.53
CA ILE A 45 -0.52 12.99 -7.82
C ILE A 45 -1.42 12.28 -6.80
N VAL A 46 -2.20 13.04 -6.02
CA VAL A 46 -3.10 12.47 -5.00
C VAL A 46 -4.20 11.62 -5.64
N ASP A 47 -4.75 12.04 -6.77
CA ASP A 47 -5.79 11.27 -7.46
C ASP A 47 -5.20 9.94 -7.99
N TYR A 48 -3.99 9.95 -8.57
CA TYR A 48 -3.27 8.72 -8.90
C TYR A 48 -3.03 7.81 -7.68
N ALA A 49 -2.63 8.40 -6.55
CA ALA A 49 -2.39 7.66 -5.32
C ALA A 49 -3.66 7.04 -4.74
N LYS A 50 -4.83 7.70 -4.86
CA LYS A 50 -6.13 7.15 -4.44
C LYS A 50 -6.53 5.95 -5.29
N ASP A 51 -6.36 6.04 -6.61
CA ASP A 51 -6.64 4.93 -7.53
C ASP A 51 -5.78 3.71 -7.16
N LEU A 52 -4.47 3.91 -7.00
CA LEU A 52 -3.53 2.86 -6.62
C LEU A 52 -3.85 2.29 -5.23
N ASN A 53 -4.21 3.14 -4.26
CA ASN A 53 -4.64 2.68 -2.95
C ASN A 53 -5.87 1.77 -3.05
N ALA A 54 -6.87 2.15 -3.86
CA ALA A 54 -8.05 1.34 -4.07
C ALA A 54 -7.73 -0.01 -4.73
N GLU A 55 -6.76 -0.05 -5.65
CA GLU A 55 -6.24 -1.29 -6.23
C GLU A 55 -5.56 -2.18 -5.19
N ILE A 56 -4.67 -1.62 -4.36
CA ILE A 56 -4.01 -2.34 -3.28
C ILE A 56 -5.03 -2.90 -2.28
N VAL A 57 -6.08 -2.14 -1.95
CA VAL A 57 -7.17 -2.60 -1.07
C VAL A 57 -7.91 -3.78 -1.69
N ARG A 58 -8.30 -3.69 -2.98
CA ARG A 58 -8.97 -4.80 -3.69
C ARG A 58 -8.09 -6.04 -3.75
N TYR A 59 -6.81 -5.86 -4.08
CA TYR A 59 -5.82 -6.92 -4.09
C TYR A 59 -5.74 -7.61 -2.72
N LYS A 60 -5.55 -6.84 -1.64
CA LYS A 60 -5.49 -7.38 -0.27
C LYS A 60 -6.76 -8.16 0.11
N ALA A 61 -7.93 -7.60 -0.19
CA ALA A 61 -9.20 -8.25 0.12
C ALA A 61 -9.34 -9.58 -0.63
N ARG A 62 -9.00 -9.60 -1.92
CA ARG A 62 -9.04 -10.80 -2.76
C ARG A 62 -8.07 -11.86 -2.27
N THR A 63 -6.81 -11.50 -2.01
CA THR A 63 -5.80 -12.43 -1.49
C THR A 63 -6.24 -13.07 -0.18
N LEU A 64 -6.81 -12.30 0.75
CA LEU A 64 -7.31 -12.85 2.02
C LEU A 64 -8.51 -13.77 1.84
N ALA A 65 -9.40 -13.46 0.89
CA ALA A 65 -10.55 -14.30 0.55
C ALA A 65 -10.11 -15.62 -0.09
N ASP A 66 -9.19 -15.58 -1.04
CA ASP A 66 -8.68 -16.79 -1.72
C ASP A 66 -7.96 -17.72 -0.73
N ILE A 67 -7.15 -17.16 0.18
CA ILE A 67 -6.50 -17.95 1.24
C ILE A 67 -7.56 -18.54 2.20
N GLY A 68 -8.57 -17.76 2.57
CA GLY A 68 -9.67 -18.23 3.42
C GLY A 68 -10.47 -19.37 2.77
N ALA A 69 -10.69 -19.31 1.46
CA ALA A 69 -11.37 -20.36 0.71
C ALA A 69 -10.53 -21.65 0.68
N LEU A 70 -9.22 -21.56 0.45
CA LEU A 70 -8.31 -22.72 0.53
C LEU A 70 -8.31 -23.34 1.93
N ASP A 71 -8.24 -22.49 2.96
CA ASP A 71 -8.29 -22.90 4.36
C ASP A 71 -9.58 -23.70 4.68
N ALA A 72 -10.72 -23.26 4.15
CA ALA A 72 -12.00 -23.94 4.31
C ALA A 72 -12.04 -25.29 3.61
N LEU A 73 -11.50 -25.39 2.39
CA LEU A 73 -11.39 -26.66 1.66
C LEU A 73 -10.53 -27.68 2.40
N LEU A 74 -9.38 -27.25 2.93
CA LEU A 74 -8.50 -28.12 3.73
C LEU A 74 -9.20 -28.54 5.04
N ALA A 75 -9.87 -27.62 5.73
CA ALA A 75 -10.62 -27.94 6.94
C ALA A 75 -11.69 -29.02 6.69
N GLN A 76 -12.41 -28.91 5.57
CA GLN A 76 -13.38 -29.90 5.14
C GLN A 76 -12.72 -31.26 4.83
N GLU A 77 -11.62 -31.27 4.09
CA GLU A 77 -10.90 -32.50 3.70
C GLU A 77 -10.41 -33.29 4.93
N TYR A 78 -9.90 -32.59 5.95
CA TYR A 78 -9.36 -33.21 7.16
C TYR A 78 -10.38 -33.33 8.31
N GLY A 79 -11.64 -32.93 8.11
CA GLY A 79 -12.69 -32.99 9.14
C GLY A 79 -12.42 -32.11 10.37
N VAL A 80 -11.69 -31.00 10.19
CA VAL A 80 -11.34 -30.08 11.28
C VAL A 80 -12.35 -28.93 11.32
N GLU A 81 -13.13 -28.84 12.40
CA GLU A 81 -13.90 -27.64 12.68
C GLU A 81 -12.93 -26.53 13.12
N ARG A 82 -12.65 -25.57 12.23
CA ARG A 82 -11.89 -24.38 12.64
C ARG A 82 -12.79 -23.47 13.48
N PRO A 83 -12.39 -23.07 14.68
CA PRO A 83 -13.11 -22.06 15.43
C PRO A 83 -13.16 -20.76 14.62
N GLU A 84 -14.33 -20.14 14.54
CA GLU A 84 -14.48 -18.83 13.90
C GLU A 84 -13.50 -17.83 14.50
N GLY A 85 -12.69 -17.19 13.64
CA GLY A 85 -11.80 -16.11 14.07
C GLY A 85 -10.37 -16.51 14.45
N VAL A 86 -10.00 -17.79 14.48
CA VAL A 86 -8.59 -18.20 14.66
C VAL A 86 -7.83 -17.93 13.36
N ARG A 87 -7.24 -16.74 13.28
CA ARG A 87 -6.33 -16.36 12.20
C ARG A 87 -4.92 -16.69 12.67
N GLY A 88 -4.27 -17.63 12.01
CA GLY A 88 -2.87 -18.00 12.24
C GLY A 88 -1.94 -17.42 11.18
N ASN A 89 -0.63 -17.46 11.47
CA ASN A 89 0.39 -17.25 10.44
C ASN A 89 0.33 -18.39 9.42
N ARG A 90 0.48 -18.07 8.14
CA ARG A 90 0.44 -19.04 7.04
C ARG A 90 1.42 -18.66 5.94
N THR A 91 1.96 -19.67 5.30
CA THR A 91 2.78 -19.56 4.10
C THR A 91 2.28 -20.59 3.11
N LEU A 92 1.93 -20.12 1.93
CA LEU A 92 1.52 -20.93 0.79
C LEU A 92 2.60 -20.79 -0.28
N THR A 93 2.97 -21.90 -0.90
CA THR A 93 3.98 -21.93 -1.96
C THR A 93 3.41 -22.74 -3.12
N THR A 94 3.75 -22.36 -4.35
CA THR A 94 3.44 -23.17 -5.53
C THR A 94 4.15 -24.52 -5.49
N TYR A 95 3.66 -25.46 -6.29
CA TYR A 95 4.21 -26.83 -6.32
C TYR A 95 5.68 -26.88 -6.77
N ASP A 96 6.06 -26.04 -7.72
CA ASP A 96 7.45 -25.83 -8.17
C ASP A 96 8.32 -25.11 -7.13
N GLY A 97 7.70 -24.47 -6.13
CA GLY A 97 8.37 -23.78 -5.05
C GLY A 97 8.80 -22.35 -5.40
N ASP A 98 8.43 -21.81 -6.56
CA ASP A 98 9.00 -20.54 -7.05
C ASP A 98 8.23 -19.30 -6.62
N LEU A 99 6.95 -19.45 -6.28
CA LEU A 99 6.08 -18.38 -5.82
C LEU A 99 5.60 -18.66 -4.41
N MET A 100 5.64 -17.65 -3.55
CA MET A 100 5.28 -17.77 -2.14
C MET A 100 4.44 -16.61 -1.66
N VAL A 101 3.32 -16.91 -0.99
CA VAL A 101 2.44 -15.95 -0.32
C VAL A 101 2.42 -16.24 1.18
N SER A 102 2.77 -15.25 1.99
CA SER A 102 2.73 -15.36 3.45
C SER A 102 1.74 -14.37 4.05
N VAL A 103 0.97 -14.82 5.04
CA VAL A 103 0.20 -13.93 5.92
C VAL A 103 0.73 -14.08 7.33
N LYS A 104 1.15 -12.96 7.91
CA LYS A 104 1.61 -12.86 9.29
C LYS A 104 0.67 -11.99 10.09
N ILE A 105 0.39 -12.38 11.31
CA ILE A 105 -0.46 -11.67 12.25
C ILE A 105 0.47 -11.26 13.38
N ALA A 106 0.66 -9.94 13.51
CA ALA A 106 1.42 -9.39 14.61
C ALA A 106 0.47 -8.65 15.53
N ASP A 107 0.46 -9.06 16.79
CA ASP A 107 -0.21 -8.34 17.84
C ASP A 107 0.46 -6.98 18.05
N GLN A 108 -0.37 -5.95 18.14
CA GLN A 108 0.04 -4.62 18.51
C GLN A 108 -0.18 -4.46 20.01
N PHE A 109 0.90 -4.18 20.71
CA PHE A 109 0.90 -3.98 22.15
C PHE A 109 1.15 -2.51 22.48
N HIS A 110 0.64 -2.12 23.63
CA HIS A 110 0.96 -0.87 24.29
C HIS A 110 1.26 -1.16 25.74
N PHE A 111 1.96 -0.23 26.39
CA PHE A 111 2.27 -0.35 27.79
C PHE A 111 1.33 0.52 28.61
N GLY A 112 0.70 -0.10 29.60
CA GLY A 112 -0.21 0.51 30.54
C GLY A 112 0.48 1.29 31.66
N PRO A 113 -0.30 1.89 32.57
CA PRO A 113 0.20 2.72 33.67
C PRO A 113 1.11 1.96 34.65
N GLU A 114 1.07 0.63 34.67
CA GLU A 114 1.93 -0.22 35.50
C GLU A 114 3.43 0.05 35.27
N LEU A 115 3.83 0.57 34.09
CA LEU A 115 5.21 1.00 33.84
C LEU A 115 5.69 2.14 34.73
N GLN A 116 4.81 3.02 35.19
CA GLN A 116 5.21 4.07 36.12
C GLN A 116 5.66 3.49 37.46
N GLN A 117 5.05 2.37 37.87
CA GLN A 117 5.44 1.64 39.09
C GLN A 117 6.78 0.93 38.89
N ALA A 118 6.99 0.31 37.73
CA ALA A 118 8.28 -0.28 37.37
C ALA A 118 9.41 0.76 37.41
N LYS A 119 9.17 1.95 36.84
CA LYS A 119 10.13 3.07 36.86
C LYS A 119 10.42 3.56 38.28
N ALA A 120 9.40 3.70 39.12
CA ALA A 120 9.60 4.15 40.51
C ALA A 120 10.49 3.19 41.31
N LEU A 121 10.28 1.88 41.15
CA LEU A 121 11.12 0.84 41.77
C LEU A 121 12.57 0.90 41.24
N LEU A 122 12.75 1.12 39.94
CA LEU A 122 14.07 1.25 39.33
C LEU A 122 14.81 2.51 39.81
N ASP A 123 14.13 3.65 39.89
CA ASP A 123 14.70 4.90 40.39
C ASP A 123 15.15 4.75 41.86
N GLU A 124 14.39 4.01 42.68
CA GLU A 124 14.75 3.68 44.06
C GLU A 124 16.01 2.81 44.11
N MET A 125 16.06 1.74 43.30
CA MET A 125 17.24 0.87 43.18
C MET A 125 18.50 1.62 42.75
N VAL A 126 18.38 2.52 41.78
CA VAL A 126 19.51 3.33 41.28
C VAL A 126 19.99 4.31 42.35
N ARG A 127 19.06 4.99 43.05
CA ARG A 127 19.40 5.98 44.09
C ARG A 127 20.13 5.36 45.27
N GLU A 128 19.71 4.17 45.71
CA GLU A 128 20.35 3.48 46.84
C GLU A 128 21.73 2.95 46.51
N ARG A 129 22.03 2.72 45.22
CA ARG A 129 23.34 2.28 44.75
C ARG A 129 24.27 3.44 44.39
N ALA A 130 23.90 4.70 44.65
CA ALA A 130 24.57 5.90 44.13
C ALA A 130 26.10 6.02 44.39
N ASP A 131 26.68 5.29 45.35
CA ASP A 131 28.13 5.27 45.59
C ASP A 131 28.89 4.22 44.73
N ASN A 132 28.20 3.33 44.02
CA ASN A 132 28.73 2.32 43.07
C ASN A 132 27.68 1.98 41.99
N ALA A 133 26.89 2.96 41.55
CA ALA A 133 25.79 2.69 40.65
C ALA A 133 26.36 2.29 39.28
N ASP A 134 25.98 1.09 38.83
CA ASP A 134 26.41 0.53 37.55
C ASP A 134 25.96 1.49 36.44
N GLU A 135 26.88 2.30 35.90
CA GLU A 135 26.59 3.34 34.89
C GLU A 135 25.84 2.74 33.70
N LEU A 136 26.09 1.46 33.42
CA LEU A 136 25.40 0.66 32.43
C LEU A 136 23.90 0.48 32.75
N LEU A 137 23.54 0.21 34.00
CA LEU A 137 22.14 0.06 34.41
C LEU A 137 21.40 1.39 34.31
N ILE A 138 22.03 2.49 34.71
CA ILE A 138 21.46 3.84 34.59
C ILE A 138 21.21 4.18 33.12
N ALA A 139 22.20 3.92 32.25
CA ALA A 139 22.08 4.14 30.81
C ALA A 139 20.93 3.32 30.21
N LEU A 140 20.77 2.04 30.60
CA LEU A 140 19.70 1.16 30.12
C LEU A 140 18.31 1.59 30.61
N VAL A 141 18.18 2.01 31.88
CA VAL A 141 16.92 2.54 32.42
C VAL A 141 16.54 3.82 31.68
N ASN A 142 17.48 4.75 31.51
CA ASN A 142 17.23 5.96 30.74
C ASN A 142 16.85 5.60 29.31
N GLN A 143 17.56 4.71 28.62
CA GLN A 143 17.22 4.31 27.24
C GLN A 143 15.85 3.61 27.12
N ALA A 144 15.39 2.89 28.14
CA ALA A 144 14.10 2.22 28.14
C ALA A 144 12.92 3.20 28.37
N PHE A 145 13.13 4.23 29.19
CA PHE A 145 12.09 5.17 29.62
C PHE A 145 12.22 6.58 29.03
N ASP A 146 13.32 6.90 28.34
CA ASP A 146 13.52 8.18 27.68
C ASP A 146 12.81 8.19 26.33
N VAL A 147 11.97 9.20 26.16
CA VAL A 147 11.06 9.30 25.03
C VAL A 147 11.39 10.56 24.24
N GLY A 148 12.14 10.37 23.15
CA GLY A 148 12.14 11.32 22.06
C GLY A 148 10.72 11.44 21.50
N LYS A 149 10.02 12.52 21.87
CA LYS A 149 8.75 13.05 21.32
C LYS A 149 7.67 11.98 21.00
N GLU A 150 6.61 12.00 21.81
CA GLU A 150 5.40 11.15 21.81
C GLU A 150 5.39 9.99 22.81
N GLY A 151 5.63 10.24 24.11
CA GLY A 151 5.03 9.50 25.24
C GLY A 151 5.04 7.95 25.25
N LYS A 152 5.81 7.28 24.39
CA LYS A 152 5.88 5.83 24.20
C LYS A 152 7.30 5.37 24.52
N VAL A 153 7.43 4.59 25.58
CA VAL A 153 8.64 3.81 25.88
C VAL A 153 9.13 3.03 24.66
N ASN A 154 10.46 2.83 24.55
CA ASN A 154 11.02 1.97 23.51
C ASN A 154 10.79 0.50 23.88
N PRO A 155 9.92 -0.25 23.17
CA PRO A 155 9.61 -1.63 23.55
C PRO A 155 10.84 -2.54 23.51
N SER A 156 11.74 -2.33 22.55
CA SER A 156 12.96 -3.13 22.42
C SER A 156 13.91 -2.89 23.59
N SER A 157 14.14 -1.63 23.96
CA SER A 157 14.98 -1.28 25.11
C SER A 157 14.38 -1.77 26.43
N LEU A 158 13.06 -1.67 26.59
CA LEU A 158 12.38 -2.12 27.80
C LEU A 158 12.41 -3.65 27.95
N MET A 159 12.26 -4.40 26.85
CA MET A 159 12.42 -5.86 26.86
C MET A 159 13.88 -6.26 27.08
N ALA A 160 14.85 -5.51 26.54
CA ALA A 160 16.27 -5.72 26.83
C ALA A 160 16.58 -5.50 28.32
N LEU A 161 16.06 -4.42 28.92
CA LEU A 161 16.16 -4.16 30.36
C LEU A 161 15.56 -5.31 31.16
N ARG A 162 14.33 -5.76 30.83
CA ARG A 162 13.65 -6.88 31.49
C ARG A 162 14.39 -8.22 31.37
N SER A 163 15.23 -8.39 30.34
CA SER A 163 16.00 -9.63 30.13
C SER A 163 17.25 -9.77 30.99
N LEU A 164 17.66 -8.71 31.71
CA LEU A 164 18.83 -8.75 32.57
C LEU A 164 18.60 -9.61 33.82
N GLU A 165 19.67 -10.28 34.26
CA GLU A 165 19.72 -10.99 35.52
C GLU A 165 20.29 -10.08 36.61
N ILE A 166 19.40 -9.48 37.41
CA ILE A 166 19.80 -8.59 38.51
C ILE A 166 19.41 -9.25 39.84
N SER A 167 20.39 -9.42 40.74
CA SER A 167 20.22 -10.08 42.04
C SER A 167 19.40 -9.30 43.08
N ASP A 168 18.79 -8.17 42.72
CA ASP A 168 18.01 -7.34 43.65
C ASP A 168 16.63 -7.97 43.90
N PRO A 169 16.17 -8.14 45.14
CA PRO A 169 14.86 -8.73 45.43
C PRO A 169 13.68 -7.92 44.86
N ARG A 170 13.85 -6.62 44.59
CA ARG A 170 12.83 -5.79 43.94
C ARG A 170 12.76 -6.01 42.42
N TRP A 171 13.81 -6.56 41.81
CA TRP A 171 13.88 -6.77 40.36
C TRP A 171 12.74 -7.66 39.85
N ALA A 172 12.37 -8.70 40.59
CA ALA A 172 11.22 -9.54 40.25
C ALA A 172 9.91 -8.73 40.14
N LYS A 173 9.71 -7.73 41.00
CA LYS A 173 8.54 -6.84 40.96
C LYS A 173 8.62 -5.86 39.78
N VAL A 174 9.82 -5.41 39.42
CA VAL A 174 10.05 -4.59 38.21
C VAL A 174 9.68 -5.39 36.95
N CYS A 175 10.22 -6.61 36.81
CA CYS A 175 9.90 -7.50 35.69
C CYS A 175 8.39 -7.79 35.62
N GLN A 176 7.76 -8.07 36.76
CA GLN A 176 6.33 -8.31 36.83
C GLN A 176 5.53 -7.07 36.39
N ALA A 177 5.86 -5.87 36.89
CA ALA A 177 5.18 -4.64 36.48
C ALA A 177 5.36 -4.34 34.99
N ILE A 178 6.53 -4.64 34.41
CA ILE A 178 6.76 -4.55 32.96
C ILE A 178 5.86 -5.54 32.21
N ASP A 179 5.80 -6.80 32.64
CA ASP A 179 5.00 -7.84 32.00
C ASP A 179 3.49 -7.50 32.10
N ASP A 180 3.01 -7.06 33.28
CA ASP A 180 1.62 -6.67 33.53
C ASP A 180 1.21 -5.43 32.74
N SER A 181 2.15 -4.50 32.51
CA SER A 181 1.89 -3.30 31.71
C SER A 181 1.61 -3.62 30.25
N ARG A 182 2.04 -4.78 29.73
CA ARG A 182 1.86 -5.11 28.31
C ARG A 182 0.39 -5.44 28.02
N LYS A 183 -0.30 -4.55 27.33
CA LYS A 183 -1.69 -4.75 26.87
C LYS A 183 -1.74 -4.90 25.36
N THR A 184 -2.41 -5.94 24.87
CA THR A 184 -2.72 -6.09 23.44
C THR A 184 -3.84 -5.12 23.07
N ILE A 185 -3.56 -4.18 22.17
CA ILE A 185 -4.56 -3.21 21.68
C ILE A 185 -5.25 -3.71 20.40
N GLY A 186 -4.58 -4.59 19.65
CA GLY A 186 -5.16 -5.21 18.47
C GLY A 186 -4.16 -6.10 17.75
N SER A 187 -4.51 -6.54 16.55
CA SER A 187 -3.64 -7.37 15.70
C SER A 187 -3.61 -6.80 14.29
N LYS A 188 -2.43 -6.70 13.69
CA LYS A 188 -2.27 -6.29 12.29
C LYS A 188 -1.89 -7.48 11.43
N GLN A 189 -2.61 -7.65 10.33
CA GLN A 189 -2.33 -8.68 9.33
C GLN A 189 -1.46 -8.11 8.22
N TYR A 190 -0.33 -8.76 7.99
CA TYR A 190 0.66 -8.47 6.96
C TYR A 190 0.58 -9.55 5.90
N VAL A 191 0.48 -9.15 4.63
CA VAL A 191 0.52 -10.06 3.49
C VAL A 191 1.79 -9.73 2.72
N THR A 192 2.61 -10.74 2.45
CA THR A 192 3.83 -10.60 1.65
C THR A 192 3.85 -11.64 0.55
N VAL A 193 4.36 -11.25 -0.62
CA VAL A 193 4.47 -12.13 -1.79
C VAL A 193 5.91 -12.12 -2.26
N HIS A 194 6.41 -13.29 -2.64
CA HIS A 194 7.78 -13.48 -3.06
C HIS A 194 7.83 -14.34 -4.32
N GLU A 195 8.87 -14.13 -5.10
CA GLU A 195 9.21 -14.93 -6.28
C GLU A 195 10.70 -15.25 -6.30
N ARG A 196 11.06 -16.32 -6.98
CA ARG A 196 12.45 -16.63 -7.37
C ARG A 196 12.48 -17.11 -8.81
N ARG A 197 13.65 -17.03 -9.46
CA ARG A 197 13.81 -17.44 -10.87
C ARG A 197 14.28 -18.88 -11.03
N ASP A 198 14.93 -19.42 -10.00
CA ASP A 198 15.51 -20.76 -10.00
C ASP A 198 15.33 -21.42 -8.62
N PHE A 199 15.33 -22.75 -8.55
CA PHE A 199 15.20 -23.51 -7.32
C PHE A 199 16.31 -23.22 -6.29
N ALA A 200 17.51 -22.86 -6.76
CA ALA A 200 18.65 -22.53 -5.91
C ALA A 200 18.58 -21.09 -5.36
N ASP A 201 17.75 -20.23 -5.96
CA ASP A 201 17.64 -18.84 -5.59
C ASP A 201 16.84 -18.65 -4.30
N ARG A 202 17.17 -17.57 -3.58
CA ARG A 202 16.33 -17.09 -2.48
C ARG A 202 15.10 -16.39 -3.04
N HIS A 203 13.97 -16.63 -2.39
CA HIS A 203 12.75 -15.87 -2.61
C HIS A 203 12.99 -14.37 -2.37
N LYS A 204 12.74 -13.57 -3.40
CA LYS A 204 12.78 -12.11 -3.36
C LYS A 204 11.37 -11.57 -3.14
N LEU A 205 11.26 -10.58 -2.28
CA LEU A 205 9.99 -9.88 -2.03
C LEU A 205 9.56 -9.15 -3.30
N ILE A 206 8.27 -9.25 -3.65
CA ILE A 206 7.62 -8.36 -4.60
C ILE A 206 7.13 -7.13 -3.81
N PRO A 207 7.81 -5.97 -3.92
CA PRO A 207 7.47 -4.80 -3.10
C PRO A 207 6.15 -4.19 -3.57
N LEU A 208 5.28 -3.88 -2.60
CA LEU A 208 4.04 -3.12 -2.82
C LEU A 208 4.08 -1.76 -2.11
N ASP A 209 5.18 -1.45 -1.41
CA ASP A 209 5.44 -0.15 -0.81
C ASP A 209 6.36 0.68 -1.71
N LEU A 210 6.10 2.00 -1.80
CA LEU A 210 6.83 2.89 -2.70
C LEU A 210 8.32 3.04 -2.34
N ALA A 211 8.74 2.72 -1.11
CA ALA A 211 10.13 2.88 -0.69
C ALA A 211 11.01 1.73 -1.17
N ALA A 212 10.45 0.52 -1.34
CA ALA A 212 11.16 -0.67 -1.79
C ALA A 212 11.07 -0.92 -3.31
N VAL A 213 10.28 -0.13 -4.05
CA VAL A 213 10.12 -0.29 -5.50
C VAL A 213 11.26 0.41 -6.25
N GLU A 214 11.91 -0.32 -7.16
CA GLU A 214 12.94 0.22 -8.07
C GLU A 214 12.32 0.67 -9.41
N ILE A 215 12.75 1.82 -9.91
CA ILE A 215 12.33 2.32 -11.23
C ILE A 215 13.25 1.70 -12.29
N GLY A 216 12.76 0.68 -12.99
CA GLY A 216 13.51 -0.03 -14.04
C GLY A 216 12.68 -0.23 -15.31
N PRO A 217 13.32 -0.62 -16.44
CA PRO A 217 12.65 -0.83 -17.71
C PRO A 217 11.54 -1.89 -17.63
N GLU A 218 11.73 -2.96 -16.83
CA GLU A 218 10.74 -4.01 -16.59
C GLU A 218 9.39 -3.44 -16.07
N ALA A 219 9.41 -2.35 -15.28
CA ALA A 219 8.20 -1.71 -14.77
C ALA A 219 7.37 -1.05 -15.87
N PHE A 220 8.01 -0.64 -16.97
CA PHE A 220 7.36 -0.05 -18.14
C PHE A 220 7.00 -1.10 -19.20
N GLU A 221 7.68 -2.24 -19.20
CA GLU A 221 7.44 -3.38 -20.10
C GLU A 221 6.31 -4.30 -19.65
N ARG A 222 6.12 -4.49 -18.33
CA ARG A 222 4.89 -5.11 -17.81
C ARG A 222 3.74 -4.22 -18.27
N ARG A 223 2.99 -4.66 -19.30
CA ARG A 223 1.79 -3.99 -19.82
C ARG A 223 0.84 -3.75 -18.67
N SER A 224 0.99 -2.60 -18.01
CA SER A 224 0.10 -2.19 -16.96
C SER A 224 -1.27 -2.12 -17.60
N LEU A 225 -2.23 -2.90 -17.10
CA LEU A 225 -3.61 -2.86 -17.55
C LEU A 225 -4.12 -1.41 -17.62
N ARG A 226 -3.63 -0.54 -16.73
CA ARG A 226 -3.89 0.90 -16.77
C ARG A 226 -3.34 1.58 -18.02
N ARG A 227 -2.09 1.32 -18.41
CA ARG A 227 -1.49 1.86 -19.64
C ARG A 227 -2.21 1.33 -20.88
N SER A 228 -2.51 0.03 -20.91
CA SER A 228 -3.34 -0.59 -21.95
C SER A 228 -4.70 0.07 -22.08
N VAL A 229 -5.37 0.37 -20.96
CA VAL A 229 -6.67 1.06 -20.93
C VAL A 229 -6.55 2.54 -21.28
N GLU A 230 -5.48 3.23 -20.89
CA GLU A 230 -5.23 4.63 -21.26
C GLU A 230 -5.01 4.77 -22.76
N VAL A 231 -4.14 3.93 -23.34
CA VAL A 231 -3.95 3.84 -24.79
C VAL A 231 -5.28 3.55 -25.48
N ALA A 232 -5.99 2.50 -25.05
CA ALA A 232 -7.28 2.15 -25.66
C ALA A 232 -8.32 3.28 -25.56
N ARG A 233 -8.33 4.06 -24.48
CA ARG A 233 -9.25 5.21 -24.32
C ARG A 233 -8.93 6.34 -25.28
N GLU A 234 -7.64 6.64 -25.48
CA GLU A 234 -7.20 7.70 -26.38
C GLU A 234 -7.53 7.33 -27.83
N GLU A 235 -7.19 6.11 -28.22
CA GLU A 235 -7.48 5.53 -29.54
C GLU A 235 -9.00 5.50 -29.81
N VAL A 236 -9.83 5.09 -28.85
CA VAL A 236 -11.31 5.14 -29.00
C VAL A 236 -11.82 6.58 -29.13
N ALA A 237 -11.27 7.53 -28.36
CA ALA A 237 -11.68 8.92 -28.44
C ALA A 237 -11.31 9.54 -29.79
N GLU A 238 -10.18 9.15 -30.37
CA GLU A 238 -9.74 9.58 -31.70
C GLU A 238 -10.56 8.92 -32.82
N ALA A 239 -10.82 7.62 -32.70
CA ALA A 239 -11.69 6.90 -33.61
C ALA A 239 -13.06 7.57 -33.75
N VAL A 240 -13.69 7.94 -32.62
CA VAL A 240 -14.98 8.65 -32.61
C VAL A 240 -14.90 9.98 -33.36
N ARG A 241 -13.78 10.73 -33.26
CA ARG A 241 -13.60 11.99 -34.01
C ARG A 241 -13.55 11.74 -35.53
N HIS A 242 -12.79 10.74 -35.98
CA HIS A 242 -12.66 10.39 -37.39
C HIS A 242 -13.97 9.85 -37.97
N LEU A 243 -14.67 8.95 -37.26
CA LEU A 243 -15.96 8.43 -37.68
C LEU A 243 -17.01 9.53 -37.82
N LEU A 244 -17.06 10.50 -36.90
CA LEU A 244 -17.96 11.65 -36.99
C LEU A 244 -17.59 12.61 -38.13
N ALA A 245 -16.32 12.67 -38.51
CA ALA A 245 -15.84 13.44 -39.67
C ALA A 245 -16.06 12.74 -41.02
N GLY A 246 -16.59 11.50 -41.01
CA GLY A 246 -16.82 10.69 -42.21
C GLY A 246 -15.61 9.87 -42.65
N ASP A 247 -14.51 9.89 -41.89
CA ASP A 247 -13.30 9.13 -42.16
C ASP A 247 -13.41 7.72 -41.53
N MET A 248 -14.15 6.87 -42.22
CA MET A 248 -14.48 5.49 -41.78
C MET A 248 -13.26 4.58 -41.67
N ILE A 249 -12.25 4.75 -42.54
CA ILE A 249 -11.07 3.89 -42.59
C ILE A 249 -10.20 4.16 -41.36
N VAL A 250 -9.81 5.41 -41.14
CA VAL A 250 -8.97 5.78 -39.99
C VAL A 250 -9.72 5.52 -38.68
N GLY A 251 -11.02 5.81 -38.64
CA GLY A 251 -11.84 5.52 -37.48
C GLY A 251 -11.85 4.03 -37.07
N MET A 252 -11.89 3.12 -38.04
CA MET A 252 -11.89 1.67 -37.75
C MET A 252 -10.50 1.14 -37.38
N GLU A 253 -9.43 1.66 -37.97
CA GLU A 253 -8.04 1.31 -37.63
C GLU A 253 -7.68 1.70 -36.19
N LEU A 254 -8.13 2.86 -35.73
CA LEU A 254 -7.94 3.32 -34.36
C LEU A 254 -8.73 2.45 -33.36
N LEU A 255 -9.94 2.01 -33.72
CA LEU A 255 -10.69 1.04 -32.89
C LEU A 255 -9.97 -0.30 -32.78
N ASP A 256 -9.38 -0.79 -33.86
CA ASP A 256 -8.60 -2.03 -33.85
C ASP A 256 -7.37 -1.91 -32.94
N THR A 257 -6.66 -0.80 -33.07
CA THR A 257 -5.49 -0.47 -32.23
C THR A 257 -5.88 -0.42 -30.74
N ALA A 258 -7.05 0.14 -30.42
CA ALA A 258 -7.58 0.14 -29.06
C ALA A 258 -7.88 -1.27 -28.52
N LEU A 259 -8.44 -2.15 -29.35
CA LEU A 259 -8.72 -3.55 -28.98
C LEU A 259 -7.43 -4.33 -28.74
N GLN A 260 -6.44 -4.17 -29.63
CA GLN A 260 -5.12 -4.80 -29.48
C GLN A 260 -4.41 -4.32 -28.19
N ALA A 261 -4.53 -3.03 -27.85
CA ALA A 261 -3.98 -2.48 -26.62
C ALA A 261 -4.58 -3.14 -25.36
N LEU A 262 -5.84 -3.59 -25.42
CA LEU A 262 -6.54 -4.33 -24.37
C LEU A 262 -6.27 -5.86 -24.40
N GLY A 263 -5.48 -6.34 -25.37
CA GLY A 263 -5.24 -7.78 -25.55
C GLY A 263 -6.43 -8.54 -26.12
N VAL A 264 -7.35 -7.82 -26.79
CA VAL A 264 -8.46 -8.42 -27.56
C VAL A 264 -7.99 -8.56 -29.00
N ASP A 265 -8.13 -9.75 -29.58
CA ASP A 265 -7.86 -9.95 -31.00
C ASP A 265 -8.79 -9.06 -31.83
N GLY A 266 -8.18 -8.17 -32.61
CA GLY A 266 -8.85 -7.20 -33.46
C GLY A 266 -9.53 -7.80 -34.70
N VAL A 267 -10.06 -6.93 -35.55
CA VAL A 267 -10.58 -7.27 -36.89
C VAL A 267 -9.41 -7.74 -37.75
N LYS A 268 -9.54 -8.90 -38.43
CA LYS A 268 -8.43 -9.43 -39.23
C LYS A 268 -8.06 -8.44 -40.34
N PRO A 269 -6.77 -8.31 -40.71
CA PRO A 269 -6.34 -7.46 -41.82
C PRO A 269 -7.05 -7.75 -43.15
N SER A 270 -7.48 -9.01 -43.36
CA SER A 270 -8.30 -9.41 -44.52
C SER A 270 -9.67 -8.74 -44.55
N ASP A 271 -10.27 -8.52 -43.39
CA ASP A 271 -11.58 -7.89 -43.26
C ASP A 271 -11.43 -6.37 -43.40
N MET A 272 -10.35 -5.77 -42.87
CA MET A 272 -10.00 -4.36 -43.11
C MET A 272 -9.71 -4.04 -44.58
N GLN A 273 -9.06 -4.96 -45.33
CA GLN A 273 -8.85 -4.77 -46.76
C GLN A 273 -10.19 -4.74 -47.53
N ALA A 274 -11.12 -5.65 -47.21
CA ALA A 274 -12.45 -5.63 -47.80
C ALA A 274 -13.21 -4.33 -47.49
N TRP A 275 -13.02 -3.73 -46.31
CA TRP A 275 -13.57 -2.42 -45.96
C TRP A 275 -12.92 -1.26 -46.72
N ARG A 276 -11.58 -1.28 -46.88
CA ARG A 276 -10.86 -0.29 -47.70
C ARG A 276 -11.32 -0.35 -49.14
N ASP A 277 -11.45 -1.54 -49.71
CA ASP A 277 -11.92 -1.75 -51.08
C ASP A 277 -13.38 -1.27 -51.31
N LEU A 278 -14.20 -1.23 -50.25
CA LEU A 278 -15.59 -0.76 -50.29
C LEU A 278 -15.76 0.76 -50.18
N TYR A 279 -14.78 1.46 -49.59
CA TYR A 279 -14.87 2.88 -49.23
C TYR A 279 -13.74 3.76 -49.79
N GLU A 280 -12.72 3.17 -50.44
CA GLU A 280 -11.82 3.94 -51.31
C GLU A 280 -12.63 4.42 -52.53
N PRO A 281 -12.69 5.74 -52.80
CA PRO A 281 -13.18 6.18 -54.10
C PRO A 281 -12.19 5.64 -55.14
N ALA A 282 -12.71 4.87 -56.11
CA ALA A 282 -11.96 4.42 -57.27
C ALA A 282 -11.25 5.64 -57.89
N THR A 283 -9.97 5.80 -57.59
CA THR A 283 -9.18 6.88 -58.16
C THR A 283 -8.78 6.45 -59.56
N ALA A 284 -9.23 7.26 -60.51
CA ALA A 284 -8.83 7.34 -61.91
C ALA A 284 -9.35 6.26 -62.88
N ALA A 285 -10.40 6.65 -63.62
CA ALA A 285 -10.32 6.83 -65.07
C ALA A 285 -11.23 7.99 -65.50
#